data_AF-A0A7C8M934-F1
#
_entry.id   AF-A0A7C8M934-F1
#
_cell.length_a   1.000
_cell.length_b   1.000
_cell.length_c   1.000
_cell.angle_alpha   90.00
_cell.angle_beta   90.00
_cell.angle_gamma   90.00
#
_symmetry.space_group_name_H-M   'P 1'
#
loop_
_entity.id
_entity.type
_entity.pdbx_description
1 polymer ?
#
loop_
_entity_poly.entity_id
_entity_poly.type
_entity_poly.pdbx_seq_one_letter_code
_entity_poly.pdbx_strand_id
1 'polypeptide(L)'
;AAAKVSQTEAAIGYTFNNKMLCVEALKMSGSATPLYCNGSVWPVANNNRLALLGDRALGMVICEIWFMTGNSTRDYSVAERNIVSRASLARSGCALGIQDKILFAASLSAATPDMIAETFEAIIGAVYAD
;
A
#
# COMPACT_ATOMS: atom_id res chain seq x y z
N ALA A 1 8.56 -11.77 -7.67
CA ALA A 1 8.59 -10.86 -6.50
C ALA A 1 9.66 -9.78 -6.65
N ALA A 2 10.95 -10.14 -6.81
CA ALA A 2 12.05 -9.16 -6.93
C ALA A 2 11.78 -8.04 -7.95
N ALA A 3 11.36 -8.36 -9.18
CA ALA A 3 11.03 -7.35 -10.19
C ALA A 3 9.89 -6.41 -9.75
N LYS A 4 8.83 -6.94 -9.12
CA LYS A 4 7.72 -6.14 -8.60
C LYS A 4 8.17 -5.22 -7.46
N VAL A 5 9.08 -5.69 -6.59
CA VAL A 5 9.69 -4.84 -5.54
C VAL A 5 10.46 -3.68 -6.17
N SER A 6 11.39 -3.95 -7.08
CA SER A 6 12.17 -2.88 -7.74
C SER A 6 11.29 -1.88 -8.50
N GLN A 7 10.22 -2.36 -9.15
CA GLN A 7 9.23 -1.49 -9.83
C GLN A 7 8.40 -0.66 -8.84
N THR A 8 8.08 -1.21 -7.66
CA THR A 8 7.42 -0.45 -6.59
C THR A 8 8.35 0.62 -6.07
N GLU A 9 9.60 0.28 -5.72
CA GLU A 9 10.62 1.20 -5.21
C GLU A 9 10.86 2.37 -6.15
N ALA A 10 11.01 2.10 -7.44
CA ALA A 10 11.16 3.13 -8.46
C ALA A 10 9.92 4.03 -8.57
N ALA A 11 8.72 3.47 -8.45
CA ALA A 11 7.47 4.24 -8.55
C ALA A 11 7.22 5.14 -7.34
N ILE A 12 7.62 4.70 -6.14
CA ILE A 12 7.42 5.48 -4.90
C ILE A 12 8.64 6.32 -4.52
N GLY A 13 9.78 6.17 -5.22
CA GLY A 13 11.01 6.88 -4.91
C GLY A 13 11.66 6.48 -3.57
N TYR A 14 11.37 5.28 -3.07
CA TYR A 14 11.86 4.76 -1.79
C TYR A 14 12.47 3.38 -1.99
N THR A 15 13.69 3.18 -1.47
CA THR A 15 14.37 1.88 -1.51
C THR A 15 14.27 1.23 -0.14
N PHE A 16 13.61 0.09 -0.06
CA PHE A 16 13.43 -0.63 1.20
C PHE A 16 14.76 -1.23 1.68
N ASN A 17 15.05 -1.08 2.97
CA ASN A 17 16.09 -1.83 3.67
C ASN A 17 15.68 -3.30 3.77
N ASN A 18 14.45 -3.56 4.19
CA ASN A 18 13.84 -4.87 4.26
C ASN A 18 12.86 -5.08 3.09
N LYS A 19 13.36 -5.66 1.99
CA LYS A 19 12.57 -5.97 0.79
C LYS A 19 11.33 -6.83 1.08
N MET A 20 11.33 -7.60 2.18
CA MET A 20 10.19 -8.45 2.53
C MET A 20 8.96 -7.63 2.96
N LEU A 21 9.13 -6.43 3.50
CA LEU A 21 8.01 -5.53 3.80
C LEU A 21 7.29 -5.10 2.52
N CYS A 22 8.05 -4.80 1.46
CA CYS A 22 7.47 -4.51 0.15
C CYS A 22 6.75 -5.73 -0.45
N VAL A 23 7.32 -6.93 -0.33
CA VAL A 23 6.65 -8.16 -0.79
C VAL A 23 5.33 -8.37 -0.03
N GLU A 24 5.34 -8.24 1.30
CA GLU A 24 4.14 -8.39 2.13
C GLU A 24 3.08 -7.37 1.76
N ALA A 25 3.45 -6.10 1.57
CA ALA A 25 2.53 -5.04 1.17
C ALA A 25 1.81 -5.33 -0.16
N LEU A 26 2.50 -5.96 -1.11
CA LEU A 26 1.95 -6.31 -2.42
C LEU A 26 1.06 -7.57 -2.40
N LYS A 27 1.01 -8.31 -1.29
CA LYS A 27 0.31 -9.61 -1.21
C LYS A 27 -1.09 -9.48 -0.63
N MET A 28 -2.11 -9.65 -1.49
CA MET A 28 -3.51 -9.63 -1.08
C MET A 28 -3.91 -10.87 -0.28
N SER A 29 -4.94 -10.72 0.55
CA SER A 29 -5.65 -11.85 1.15
C SER A 29 -6.18 -12.79 0.04
N GLY A 30 -6.07 -14.10 0.25
CA GLY A 30 -6.42 -15.10 -0.76
C GLY A 30 -5.35 -15.34 -1.85
N SER A 31 -4.26 -14.57 -1.88
CA SER A 31 -3.10 -14.93 -2.70
C SER A 31 -2.37 -16.13 -2.08
N ALA A 32 -2.51 -17.29 -2.72
CA ALA A 32 -1.74 -18.50 -2.39
C ALA A 32 -0.30 -18.46 -2.95
N THR A 33 0.11 -17.36 -3.60
CA THR A 33 1.42 -17.26 -4.25
C THR A 33 2.54 -17.39 -3.21
N PRO A 34 3.29 -18.51 -3.20
CA PRO A 34 4.42 -18.68 -2.31
C PRO A 34 5.57 -17.81 -2.81
N LEU A 35 6.34 -17.21 -1.90
CA LEU A 35 7.59 -16.59 -2.30
C LEU A 35 8.65 -17.69 -2.40
N TYR A 36 9.15 -17.95 -3.60
CA TYR A 36 10.30 -18.82 -3.81
C TYR A 36 11.59 -18.00 -3.80
N CYS A 37 12.51 -18.32 -2.89
CA CYS A 37 13.81 -17.68 -2.79
C CYS A 37 14.87 -18.73 -2.41
N ASN A 38 15.96 -18.80 -3.17
CA ASN A 38 17.08 -19.74 -2.96
C ASN A 38 16.64 -21.20 -2.75
N GLY A 39 15.69 -21.68 -3.57
CA GLY A 39 15.19 -23.06 -3.49
C GLY A 39 14.26 -23.35 -2.30
N SER A 40 13.96 -22.35 -1.47
CA SER A 40 13.06 -22.47 -0.32
C SER A 40 11.76 -21.67 -0.53
N VAL A 41 10.66 -22.19 0.01
CA VAL A 41 9.37 -21.49 0.08
C VAL A 41 9.34 -20.66 1.36
N TRP A 42 9.19 -19.35 1.21
CA TRP A 42 9.06 -18.43 2.32
C TRP A 42 7.58 -18.06 2.52
N PRO A 43 7.02 -18.31 3.72
CA PRO A 43 5.68 -17.84 4.03
C PRO A 43 5.71 -16.31 4.16
N VAL A 44 4.89 -15.65 3.36
CA VAL A 44 4.68 -14.18 3.44
C VAL A 44 3.25 -13.95 3.86
N ALA A 45 3.04 -13.11 4.87
CA ALA A 45 1.71 -12.73 5.32
C ALA A 45 0.96 -11.95 4.23
N ASN A 46 -0.35 -11.81 4.38
CA ASN A 46 -1.10 -10.86 3.56
C ASN A 46 -0.87 -9.43 4.09
N ASN A 47 -1.19 -8.47 3.25
CA ASN A 47 -0.94 -7.06 3.47
C ASN A 47 -1.86 -6.39 4.50
N ASN A 48 -2.87 -7.07 5.05
CA ASN A 48 -3.91 -6.39 5.85
C ASN A 48 -3.36 -5.69 7.11
N ARG A 49 -2.32 -6.25 7.74
CA ARG A 49 -1.69 -5.62 8.91
C ARG A 49 -0.93 -4.35 8.52
N LEU A 50 -0.20 -4.40 7.41
CA LEU A 50 0.50 -3.23 6.86
C LEU A 50 -0.49 -2.18 6.36
N ALA A 51 -1.60 -2.58 5.74
CA ALA A 51 -2.63 -1.66 5.28
C ALA A 51 -3.23 -0.87 6.45
N LEU A 52 -3.57 -1.56 7.55
CA LEU A 52 -4.06 -0.88 8.77
C LEU A 52 -3.03 0.09 9.35
N LEU A 53 -1.75 -0.31 9.39
CA LEU A 53 -0.67 0.57 9.85
C LEU A 53 -0.53 1.82 8.97
N GLY A 54 -0.56 1.62 7.64
CA GLY A 54 -0.44 2.70 6.67
C GLY A 54 -1.63 3.66 6.67
N ASP A 55 -2.86 3.17 6.86
CA ASP A 55 -4.04 4.00 7.05
C ASP A 55 -3.87 4.94 8.25
N ARG A 56 -3.40 4.42 9.40
CA ARG A 56 -3.14 5.26 10.59
C ARG A 56 -1.99 6.24 10.38
N ALA A 57 -0.91 5.81 9.72
CA ALA A 57 0.22 6.68 9.42
C ALA A 57 -0.18 7.82 8.47
N LEU A 58 -0.94 7.52 7.40
CA LEU A 58 -1.45 8.50 6.47
C LEU A 58 -2.39 9.50 7.16
N GLY A 59 -3.30 9.00 8.01
CA GLY A 59 -4.18 9.87 8.80
C GLY A 59 -3.42 10.84 9.70
N MET A 60 -2.35 10.37 10.35
CA MET A 60 -1.49 11.23 11.18
C MET A 60 -0.82 12.34 10.35
N VAL A 61 -0.23 11.99 9.21
CA VAL A 61 0.44 12.97 8.33
C VAL A 61 -0.54 14.02 7.79
N ILE A 62 -1.75 13.59 7.39
CA ILE A 62 -2.79 14.52 6.91
C ILE A 62 -3.23 15.45 8.04
N CYS A 63 -3.40 14.92 9.26
CA CYS A 63 -3.73 15.71 10.43
C CYS A 63 -2.64 16.73 10.76
N GLU A 64 -1.36 16.35 10.69
CA GLU A 64 -0.22 17.24 10.91
C GLU A 64 -0.17 18.37 9.87
N ILE A 65 -0.31 18.04 8.58
CA ILE A 65 -0.35 19.05 7.50
C ILE A 65 -1.52 20.01 7.71
N TRP A 66 -2.71 19.50 8.02
CA TRP A 66 -3.87 20.33 8.31
C TRP A 66 -3.65 21.22 9.54
N PHE A 67 -3.06 20.71 10.61
CA PHE A 67 -2.83 21.45 11.85
C PHE A 67 -2.01 22.72 11.60
N MET A 68 -1.00 22.65 10.73
CA MET A 68 -0.17 23.80 10.35
C MET A 68 -0.92 24.89 9.57
N THR A 69 -2.11 24.60 9.04
CA THR A 69 -2.90 25.58 8.27
C THR A 69 -3.75 26.52 9.14
N GLY A 70 -4.03 26.15 10.40
CA GLY A 70 -4.95 26.89 11.27
C GLY A 70 -6.43 26.83 10.86
N ASN A 71 -6.79 25.96 9.92
CA ASN A 71 -8.17 25.78 9.46
C ASN A 71 -9.07 25.11 10.51
N SER A 72 -10.38 25.14 10.27
CA SER A 72 -11.34 24.53 11.20
C SER A 72 -11.28 23.00 11.15
N THR A 73 -11.73 22.34 12.23
CA THR A 73 -11.85 20.87 12.27
C THR A 73 -12.86 20.33 11.26
N ARG A 74 -13.83 21.15 10.85
CA ARG A 74 -14.75 20.82 9.75
C ARG A 74 -14.00 20.68 8.43
N ASP A 75 -13.05 21.56 8.17
CA ASP A 75 -12.23 21.52 6.95
C ASP A 75 -11.33 20.27 6.94
N TYR A 76 -10.81 19.87 8.11
CA TYR A 76 -10.11 18.58 8.25
C TYR A 76 -11.01 17.42 7.83
N SER A 77 -12.22 17.29 8.39
CA SER A 77 -13.11 16.18 8.05
C SER A 77 -13.49 16.13 6.57
N VAL A 78 -13.59 17.28 5.91
CA VAL A 78 -13.84 17.34 4.45
C VAL A 78 -12.60 16.90 3.68
N ALA A 79 -11.42 17.43 4.03
CA ALA A 79 -10.15 17.11 3.38
C ALA A 79 -9.79 15.63 3.55
N GLU A 80 -9.86 15.11 4.78
CA GLU A 80 -9.63 13.71 5.12
C GLU A 80 -10.48 12.80 4.23
N ARG A 81 -11.82 12.97 4.23
CA ARG A 81 -12.72 12.15 3.40
C ARG A 81 -12.37 12.19 1.92
N ASN A 82 -11.94 13.34 1.42
CA ASN A 82 -11.57 13.48 0.01
C ASN A 82 -10.23 12.81 -0.32
N ILE A 83 -9.26 12.87 0.59
CA ILE A 83 -7.89 12.37 0.38
C ILE A 83 -7.80 10.87 0.65
N VAL A 84 -8.36 10.39 1.77
CA VAL A 84 -8.18 8.99 2.24
C VAL A 84 -9.33 8.06 1.88
N SER A 85 -10.29 8.49 1.06
CA SER A 85 -11.33 7.56 0.57
C SER A 85 -10.71 6.44 -0.26
N ARG A 86 -11.32 5.24 -0.22
CA ARG A 86 -10.92 4.09 -1.04
C ARG A 86 -10.77 4.46 -2.52
N ALA A 87 -11.69 5.27 -3.07
CA ALA A 87 -11.62 5.73 -4.45
C ALA A 87 -10.42 6.65 -4.73
N SER A 88 -10.09 7.57 -3.82
CA SER A 88 -8.93 8.45 -3.96
C SER A 88 -7.61 7.69 -3.82
N LEU A 89 -7.55 6.74 -2.89
CA LEU A 89 -6.38 5.87 -2.71
C LEU A 89 -6.19 4.93 -3.91
N ALA A 90 -7.27 4.37 -4.46
CA ALA A 90 -7.22 3.58 -5.69
C ALA A 90 -6.68 4.41 -6.87
N ARG A 91 -7.17 5.64 -7.06
CA ARG A 91 -6.69 6.55 -8.11
C ARG A 91 -5.20 6.86 -7.93
N SER A 92 -4.77 7.13 -6.70
CA SER A 92 -3.36 7.39 -6.38
C SER A 92 -2.49 6.17 -6.67
N GLY A 93 -2.94 4.97 -6.30
CA GLY A 93 -2.24 3.73 -6.62
C GLY A 93 -2.17 3.44 -8.12
N CYS A 94 -3.24 3.72 -8.87
CA CYS A 94 -3.26 3.62 -10.33
C CYS A 94 -2.25 4.56 -10.98
N ALA A 95 -2.16 5.81 -10.51
CA ALA A 95 -1.20 6.79 -11.01
C ALA A 95 0.26 6.34 -10.82
N LEU A 96 0.53 5.52 -9.80
CA LEU A 96 1.84 4.91 -9.53
C LEU A 96 2.01 3.51 -10.18
N GLY A 97 1.03 3.03 -10.95
CA GLY A 97 1.07 1.72 -11.59
C GLY A 97 1.06 0.55 -10.60
N ILE A 98 0.46 0.71 -9.42
CA ILE A 98 0.45 -0.34 -8.37
C ILE A 98 -0.38 -1.55 -8.81
N GLN A 99 -1.43 -1.36 -9.61
CA GLN A 99 -2.34 -2.43 -10.06
C GLN A 99 -1.60 -3.62 -10.70
N ASP A 100 -0.50 -3.35 -11.41
CA ASP A 100 0.28 -4.37 -12.12
C ASP A 100 1.28 -5.09 -11.19
N LYS A 101 1.49 -4.56 -9.98
CA LYS A 101 2.47 -5.02 -8.99
C LYS A 101 1.81 -5.90 -7.92
N ILE A 102 0.50 -5.81 -7.73
CA ILE A 102 -0.24 -6.61 -6.75
C ILE A 102 -0.09 -8.11 -7.03
N LEU A 103 -0.02 -8.90 -5.94
CA LEU A 103 -0.03 -10.35 -5.93
C LEU A 103 -1.39 -10.79 -5.38
N PHE A 104 -2.26 -11.30 -6.25
CA PHE A 104 -3.61 -11.73 -5.92
C PHE A 104 -3.91 -13.15 -6.45
N ALA A 105 -5.10 -13.67 -6.14
CA ALA A 105 -5.50 -15.02 -6.53
C ALA A 105 -5.51 -15.20 -8.06
N ALA A 106 -5.05 -16.35 -8.54
CA ALA A 106 -4.95 -16.66 -9.98
C ALA A 106 -6.30 -16.67 -10.72
N SER A 107 -7.42 -16.70 -10.00
CA SER A 107 -8.78 -16.62 -10.55
C SER A 107 -9.16 -15.21 -11.01
N LEU A 108 -8.43 -14.18 -10.57
CA LEU A 108 -8.67 -12.80 -10.99
C LEU A 108 -7.78 -12.45 -12.19
N SER A 109 -8.33 -11.73 -13.15
CA SER A 109 -7.59 -11.24 -14.33
C SER A 109 -6.97 -9.86 -14.13
N ALA A 110 -7.48 -9.08 -13.17
CA ALA A 110 -7.00 -7.74 -12.85
C ALA A 110 -7.30 -7.37 -11.38
N ALA A 111 -6.55 -6.41 -10.84
CA ALA A 111 -6.81 -5.86 -9.52
C ALA A 111 -8.07 -4.98 -9.50
N THR A 112 -8.90 -5.12 -8.46
CA THR A 112 -10.04 -4.22 -8.24
C THR A 112 -9.57 -2.90 -7.62
N PRO A 113 -10.37 -1.82 -7.72
CA PRO A 113 -10.06 -0.55 -7.04
C PRO A 113 -9.79 -0.71 -5.54
N ASP A 114 -10.54 -1.56 -4.85
CA ASP A 114 -10.34 -1.81 -3.42
C ASP A 114 -9.00 -2.47 -3.13
N MET A 115 -8.57 -3.44 -3.95
CA MET A 115 -7.26 -4.07 -3.82
C MET A 115 -6.11 -3.07 -4.04
N ILE A 116 -6.27 -2.17 -5.01
CA ILE A 116 -5.28 -1.13 -5.30
C ILE A 116 -5.19 -0.15 -4.13
N ALA A 117 -6.33 0.25 -3.59
CA ALA A 117 -6.39 1.15 -2.45
C ALA A 117 -5.79 0.51 -1.19
N GLU A 118 -6.12 -0.74 -0.89
CA GLU A 118 -5.55 -1.49 0.25
C GLU A 118 -4.04 -1.69 0.08
N THR A 119 -3.58 -2.01 -1.12
CA THR A 119 -2.14 -2.15 -1.40
C THR A 119 -1.40 -0.82 -1.26
N PHE A 120 -2.03 0.29 -1.65
CA PHE A 120 -1.44 1.62 -1.47
C PHE A 120 -1.24 1.95 0.01
N GLU A 121 -2.24 1.70 0.86
CA GLU A 121 -2.08 1.79 2.33
C GLU A 121 -0.99 0.84 2.83
N ALA A 122 -0.96 -0.41 2.36
CA ALA A 122 0.03 -1.37 2.80
C ALA A 122 1.46 -0.96 2.45
N ILE A 123 1.67 -0.31 1.30
CA ILE A 123 2.98 0.24 0.93
C ILE A 123 3.36 1.38 1.88
N ILE A 124 2.44 2.27 2.24
CA ILE A 124 2.70 3.32 3.24
C ILE A 124 3.06 2.67 4.58
N GLY A 125 2.31 1.65 5.01
CA GLY A 125 2.59 0.92 6.25
C GLY A 125 3.93 0.19 6.23
N ALA A 126 4.31 -0.37 5.08
CA ALA A 126 5.62 -0.98 4.88
C ALA A 126 6.74 0.05 4.98
N VAL A 127 6.61 1.22 4.34
CA VAL A 127 7.60 2.31 4.42
C VAL A 127 7.73 2.82 5.85
N TYR A 128 6.63 2.90 6.60
CA TYR A 128 6.65 3.31 8.02
C TYR A 128 7.35 2.28 8.93
N ALA A 129 7.25 0.99 8.60
CA ALA A 129 7.82 -0.11 9.39
C ALA A 129 9.28 -0.46 9.03
N ASP A 130 9.79 0.07 7.92
CA ASP A 130 11.12 -0.18 7.38
C ASP A 130 12.17 0.85 7.86
#